data_AF-A0A7V2IKM8-F1
#
_entry.id   AF-A0A7V2IKM8-F1
#
_cell.length_a   1.000
_cell.length_b   1.000
_cell.length_c   1.000
_cell.angle_alpha   90.00
_cell.angle_beta   90.00
_cell.angle_gamma   90.00
#
_symmetry.space_group_name_H-M   'P 1'
#
loop_
_entity.id
_entity.type
_entity.pdbx_description
1 polymer ?
#
loop_
_entity_poly.entity_id
_entity_poly.type
_entity_poly.pdbx_seq_one_letter_code
_entity_poly.pdbx_strand_id
1 'polypeptide(L)'
;MNQATSVLPPRPVRVPRIRHNLMANILGRAWSFGLAFVLVPVYLHYLGVEAYALVGFQTLLTNVVAMFDLGLGHTLNRELARSSIDPEDSDRGRVLLHTLETIYLILGLVFAAAIFVAAGLIADRWLQGRQLPVDTLVTSIRLISASILLQLISLFYQAGL
;
A
#
# COMPACT_ATOMS: atom_id res chain seq x y z
N MET A 1 11.21 36.54 -47.37
CA MET A 1 12.01 35.35 -47.00
C MET A 1 12.82 35.68 -45.76
N ASN A 2 12.83 34.92 -44.67
CA ASN A 2 11.92 33.92 -44.12
C ASN A 2 12.36 33.76 -42.65
N GLN A 3 11.38 33.66 -41.75
CA GLN A 3 11.43 33.01 -40.43
C GLN A 3 12.26 33.66 -39.30
N ALA A 4 11.53 34.47 -38.53
CA ALA A 4 11.75 34.66 -37.11
C ALA A 4 11.67 33.32 -36.36
N THR A 5 12.79 32.84 -35.86
CA THR A 5 12.84 31.82 -34.80
C THR A 5 12.54 32.52 -33.47
N SER A 6 11.25 32.64 -33.14
CA SER A 6 10.81 33.06 -31.81
C SER A 6 11.20 31.98 -30.80
N VAL A 7 12.41 32.07 -30.27
CA VAL A 7 12.85 31.27 -29.12
C VAL A 7 12.03 31.75 -27.93
N LEU A 8 10.96 31.01 -27.61
CA LEU A 8 10.18 31.22 -26.39
C LEU A 8 11.12 31.16 -25.19
N PRO A 9 11.10 32.15 -24.27
CA PRO A 9 11.90 32.08 -23.06
C PRO A 9 11.46 30.85 -22.23
N PRO A 10 12.40 30.14 -21.59
CA PRO A 10 12.05 29.00 -20.74
C PRO A 10 11.08 29.47 -19.66
N ARG A 11 9.91 28.82 -19.55
CA ARG A 11 8.94 29.12 -18.50
C ARG A 11 9.63 28.93 -17.14
N PRO A 12 9.56 29.89 -16.21
CA PRO A 12 10.10 29.68 -14.88
C PRO A 12 9.31 28.55 -14.22
N VAL A 13 9.96 27.39 -14.08
CA VAL A 13 9.44 26.32 -13.25
C VAL A 13 9.41 26.87 -11.83
N ARG A 14 8.22 27.23 -11.34
CA ARG A 14 8.03 27.61 -9.95
C ARG A 14 8.35 26.39 -9.11
N VAL A 15 9.59 26.29 -8.63
CA VAL A 15 9.95 25.34 -7.59
C VAL A 15 9.17 25.74 -6.34
N PRO A 16 8.12 24.99 -5.94
CA PRO A 16 7.50 25.24 -4.66
C PRO A 16 8.60 25.19 -3.60
N ARG A 17 8.62 26.16 -2.68
CA ARG A 17 9.66 26.25 -1.65
C ARG A 17 9.72 24.90 -0.94
N ILE A 18 10.78 24.14 -1.16
CA ILE A 18 10.97 22.76 -0.66
C ILE A 18 10.64 22.67 0.84
N ARG A 19 10.97 23.73 1.59
CA ARG A 19 10.62 23.89 3.01
C ARG A 19 9.13 23.83 3.31
N HIS A 20 8.28 24.49 2.51
CA HIS A 20 6.83 24.50 2.72
C HIS A 20 6.22 23.12 2.41
N ASN A 21 6.63 22.47 1.32
CA ASN A 21 6.17 21.12 0.99
C ASN A 21 6.63 20.09 2.02
N LEU A 22 7.86 20.22 2.54
CA LEU A 22 8.38 19.36 3.58
C LEU A 22 7.61 19.56 4.89
N MET A 23 7.39 20.81 5.31
CA MET A 23 6.60 21.12 6.51
C MET A 23 5.17 20.63 6.39
N ALA A 24 4.51 20.83 5.25
CA ALA A 24 3.15 20.34 5.01
C ALA A 24 3.08 18.79 5.09
N ASN A 25 4.06 18.08 4.53
CA ASN A 25 4.13 16.61 4.63
C ASN A 25 4.37 16.13 6.06
N ILE A 26 5.29 16.76 6.79
CA ILE A 26 5.59 16.38 8.18
C ILE A 26 4.41 16.67 9.08
N LEU A 27 3.77 17.84 8.95
CA LEU A 27 2.57 18.20 9.70
C LEU A 27 1.41 17.25 9.39
N GLY A 28 1.20 16.92 8.11
CA GLY A 28 0.18 15.95 7.72
C GLY A 28 0.43 14.57 8.34
N ARG A 29 1.68 14.08 8.31
CA ARG A 29 2.04 12.81 8.95
C ARG A 29 1.87 12.86 10.46
N ALA A 30 2.36 13.92 11.12
CA ALA A 30 2.24 14.09 12.56
C ALA A 30 0.78 14.17 13.01
N TRP A 31 -0.08 14.83 12.23
CA TRP A 31 -1.52 14.89 12.46
C TRP A 31 -2.15 13.50 12.40
N SER A 32 -1.86 12.71 11.36
CA SER A 32 -2.35 11.33 11.24
C SER A 32 -1.89 10.44 12.40
N PHE A 33 -0.62 10.54 12.81
CA PHE A 33 -0.10 9.81 13.98
C PHE A 33 -0.78 10.23 15.28
N GLY A 34 -0.98 11.54 15.50
CA GLY A 34 -1.67 12.05 16.68
C GLY A 34 -3.12 11.57 16.77
N LEU A 35 -3.85 11.62 15.65
CA LEU A 35 -5.22 11.10 15.58
C LEU A 35 -5.28 9.60 15.86
N ALA A 36 -4.36 8.81 15.30
CA ALA A 36 -4.33 7.37 15.56
C ALA A 36 -4.23 7.09 17.07
N PHE A 37 -3.36 7.80 17.80
CA PHE A 37 -3.18 7.61 19.23
C PHE A 37 -4.41 8.03 20.06
N VAL A 38 -5.03 9.17 19.73
CA VAL A 38 -6.22 9.66 20.43
C VAL A 38 -7.46 8.82 20.13
N LEU A 39 -7.56 8.24 18.93
CA LEU A 39 -8.70 7.43 18.53
C LEU A 39 -8.63 5.99 19.04
N VAL A 40 -7.44 5.45 19.36
CA VAL A 40 -7.31 4.12 19.99
C VAL A 40 -8.23 3.93 21.20
N PRO A 41 -8.21 4.80 22.25
CA PRO A 41 -9.09 4.63 23.41
C PRO A 41 -10.57 4.78 23.05
N VAL A 42 -10.89 5.63 22.07
CA VAL A 42 -12.27 5.80 21.58
C VAL A 42 -12.76 4.51 20.92
N TYR A 43 -11.96 3.92 20.02
CA TYR A 43 -12.28 2.65 19.39
C TYR A 43 -12.40 1.52 20.42
N LEU A 44 -11.49 1.45 21.40
CA LEU A 44 -11.57 0.47 22.47
C LEU A 44 -12.83 0.63 23.33
N HIS A 45 -13.28 1.86 23.57
CA HIS A 45 -14.49 2.13 24.35
C HIS A 45 -15.76 1.69 23.61
N TYR A 46 -15.88 1.96 22.31
CA TYR A 46 -17.09 1.66 21.53
C TYR A 46 -17.14 0.24 20.99
N LEU A 47 -16.02 -0.31 20.49
CA LEU A 47 -15.96 -1.63 19.87
C LEU A 47 -15.59 -2.74 20.87
N GLY A 48 -14.93 -2.38 21.98
CA GLY A 48 -14.31 -3.34 22.88
C GLY A 48 -12.98 -3.88 22.35
N VAL A 49 -12.27 -4.59 23.23
CA VAL A 49 -10.91 -5.09 22.95
C VAL A 49 -10.90 -6.12 21.82
N GLU A 50 -11.90 -6.99 21.75
CA GLU A 50 -11.92 -8.12 20.80
C GLU A 50 -12.15 -7.66 19.36
N ALA A 51 -13.07 -6.72 19.12
CA ALA A 51 -13.27 -6.15 17.79
C ALA A 51 -12.12 -5.23 17.39
N TYR A 52 -11.51 -4.49 18.33
CA TYR A 52 -10.30 -3.72 18.04
C TYR A 52 -9.11 -4.61 17.69
N ALA A 53 -9.02 -5.83 18.23
CA ALA A 53 -8.00 -6.80 17.86
C ALA A 53 -8.07 -7.17 16.36
N LEU A 54 -9.27 -7.24 15.77
CA LEU A 54 -9.45 -7.44 14.33
C LEU A 54 -8.95 -6.24 13.51
N VAL A 55 -9.18 -5.01 13.99
CA VAL A 55 -8.64 -3.79 13.36
C VAL A 55 -7.12 -3.76 13.41
N GLY A 56 -6.55 -4.13 14.57
CA GLY A 56 -5.10 -4.29 14.73
C GLY A 56 -4.54 -5.38 13.82
N PHE A 57 -5.25 -6.50 13.67
CA PHE A 57 -4.88 -7.59 12.77
C PHE A 57 -4.85 -7.15 11.31
N GLN A 58 -5.93 -6.52 10.83
CA GLN A 58 -5.98 -5.89 9.50
C GLN A 58 -4.80 -4.94 9.30
N THR A 59 -4.55 -4.05 10.27
CA THR A 59 -3.47 -3.06 10.21
C THR A 59 -2.10 -3.75 10.10
N LEU A 60 -1.86 -4.79 10.89
CA LEU A 60 -0.62 -5.55 10.84
C LEU A 60 -0.41 -6.18 9.46
N LEU A 61 -1.44 -6.83 8.91
CA LEU A 61 -1.37 -7.46 7.60
C LEU A 61 -1.12 -6.43 6.49
N THR A 62 -1.84 -5.31 6.49
CA THR A 62 -1.61 -4.23 5.52
C THR A 62 -0.21 -3.67 5.62
N ASN A 63 0.38 -3.55 6.81
CA ASN A 63 1.77 -3.10 6.96
C ASN A 63 2.78 -4.10 6.39
N VAL A 64 2.54 -5.41 6.54
CA VAL A 64 3.38 -6.45 5.91
C VAL A 64 3.32 -6.34 4.39
N VAL A 65 2.12 -6.16 3.82
CA VAL A 65 1.94 -5.94 2.38
C VAL A 65 2.65 -4.65 1.93
N ALA A 66 2.46 -3.53 2.64
CA ALA A 66 3.12 -2.28 2.32
C ALA A 66 4.65 -2.37 2.37
N MET A 67 5.21 -3.16 3.29
CA MET A 67 6.65 -3.41 3.34
C MET A 67 7.13 -4.22 2.13
N PHE A 68 6.32 -5.16 1.65
CA PHE A 68 6.61 -5.90 0.42
C PHE A 68 6.57 -4.98 -0.80
N ASP A 69 5.60 -4.05 -0.86
CA ASP A 69 5.47 -3.05 -1.93
C ASP A 69 6.69 -2.14 -2.02
N LEU A 70 7.22 -1.72 -0.87
CA LEU A 70 8.45 -0.90 -0.80
C LEU A 70 9.66 -1.63 -1.40
N GLY A 71 9.79 -2.94 -1.15
CA GLY A 71 10.87 -3.75 -1.72
C GLY A 71 10.82 -3.82 -3.25
N LEU A 72 9.61 -3.90 -3.81
CA LEU A 72 9.40 -3.86 -5.25
C LEU A 72 9.67 -2.48 -5.84
N GLY A 73 9.17 -1.42 -5.20
CA GLY A 73 9.43 -0.04 -5.63
C GLY A 73 10.93 0.26 -5.72
N HIS A 74 11.73 -0.23 -4.78
CA HIS A 74 13.19 -0.11 -4.86
C HIS A 74 13.82 -0.88 -6.03
N THR A 75 13.36 -2.10 -6.28
CA THR A 75 13.85 -2.92 -7.39
C THR A 75 13.49 -2.32 -8.74
N LEU A 76 12.23 -1.89 -8.89
CA LEU A 76 11.74 -1.23 -10.10
C LEU A 76 12.43 0.09 -10.36
N ASN A 77 12.59 0.94 -9.34
CA ASN A 77 13.30 2.21 -9.49
C ASN A 77 14.76 2.00 -9.94
N ARG A 78 15.42 0.93 -9.45
CA ARG A 78 16.77 0.57 -9.89
C ARG A 78 16.82 0.12 -11.35
N GLU A 79 15.89 -0.74 -11.79
CA GLU A 79 15.87 -1.21 -13.18
C GLU A 79 15.41 -0.12 -14.16
N LEU A 80 14.48 0.75 -13.76
CA LEU A 80 14.07 1.92 -14.54
C LEU A 80 15.18 2.95 -14.68
N ALA A 81 15.95 3.22 -13.62
CA ALA A 81 17.12 4.08 -13.71
C ALA A 81 18.16 3.50 -14.69
N ARG A 82 18.30 2.17 -14.74
CA ARG A 82 19.22 1.49 -15.66
C ARG A 82 18.75 1.54 -17.11
N SER A 83 17.46 1.36 -17.38
CA SER A 83 16.88 1.43 -18.72
C SER A 83 16.64 2.86 -19.23
N SER A 84 16.60 3.87 -18.36
CA SER A 84 16.48 5.28 -18.75
C SER A 84 17.69 5.84 -19.52
N ILE A 85 18.80 5.09 -19.55
CA ILE A 85 20.04 5.47 -20.23
C ILE A 85 20.03 5.01 -21.70
N ASP A 86 19.22 4.02 -22.08
CA ASP A 86 19.21 3.43 -23.43
C ASP A 86 17.78 3.37 -24.04
N PRO A 87 17.48 4.11 -25.13
CA PRO A 87 16.14 4.17 -25.73
C PRO A 87 15.61 2.83 -26.26
N GLU A 88 16.50 1.92 -26.68
CA GLU A 88 16.15 0.55 -27.14
C GLU A 88 15.68 -0.36 -26.00
N ASP A 89 15.98 -0.04 -24.73
CA ASP A 89 15.61 -0.84 -23.55
C ASP A 89 14.22 -0.48 -22.96
N SER A 90 13.49 0.44 -23.59
CA SER A 90 12.16 0.89 -23.14
C SER A 90 11.11 -0.25 -23.13
N ASP A 91 11.11 -1.11 -24.16
CA ASP A 91 10.25 -2.31 -24.20
C ASP A 91 10.70 -3.38 -23.19
N ARG A 92 12.01 -3.51 -22.95
CA ARG A 92 12.55 -4.41 -21.92
C ARG A 92 12.14 -3.99 -20.51
N GLY A 93 12.15 -2.68 -20.22
CA GLY A 93 11.66 -2.13 -18.96
C GLY A 93 10.22 -2.50 -18.68
N ARG A 94 9.34 -2.42 -19.69
CA ARG A 94 7.93 -2.81 -19.60
C ARG A 94 7.73 -4.31 -19.34
N VAL A 95 8.47 -5.17 -20.04
CA VAL A 95 8.39 -6.63 -19.83
C VAL A 95 8.87 -7.01 -18.43
N LEU A 96 9.92 -6.37 -17.92
CA LEU A 96 10.42 -6.58 -16.57
C LEU A 96 9.41 -6.14 -15.51
N LEU A 97 8.80 -4.96 -15.68
CA LEU A 97 7.72 -4.45 -14.84
C LEU A 97 6.58 -5.47 -14.74
N HIS A 98 6.08 -5.91 -15.89
CA HIS A 98 4.95 -6.84 -15.98
C HIS A 98 5.26 -8.21 -15.35
N THR A 99 6.52 -8.68 -15.47
CA THR A 99 6.96 -9.95 -14.86
C THR A 99 7.02 -9.82 -13.33
N LEU A 100 7.62 -8.74 -12.82
CA LEU A 100 7.75 -8.50 -11.38
C LEU A 100 6.37 -8.29 -10.73
N GLU A 101 5.48 -7.61 -11.43
CA GLU A 101 4.08 -7.40 -11.06
C GLU A 101 3.26 -8.69 -11.02
N THR A 102 3.41 -9.55 -12.02
CA THR A 102 2.74 -10.86 -12.03
C THR A 102 3.18 -11.71 -10.82
N ILE A 103 4.48 -11.71 -10.50
CA ILE A 103 5.02 -12.40 -9.32
C ILE A 103 4.43 -11.81 -8.03
N TYR A 104 4.31 -10.49 -7.93
CA TYR A 104 3.70 -9.80 -6.79
C TYR A 104 2.25 -10.22 -6.58
N LEU A 105 1.43 -10.18 -7.64
CA LEU A 105 0.03 -10.58 -7.58
C LEU A 105 -0.13 -12.04 -7.15
N ILE A 106 0.71 -12.94 -7.68
CA ILE A 106 0.71 -14.35 -7.29
C ILE A 106 1.07 -14.49 -5.81
N LEU A 107 2.11 -13.82 -5.33
CA LEU A 107 2.53 -13.92 -3.94
C LEU A 107 1.48 -13.34 -2.98
N GLY A 108 0.90 -12.18 -3.33
CA GLY A 108 -0.17 -11.56 -2.57
C GLY A 108 -1.45 -12.41 -2.53
N LEU A 109 -1.82 -13.04 -3.65
CA LEU A 109 -2.93 -13.98 -3.72
C LEU A 109 -2.68 -15.20 -2.83
N VAL A 110 -1.49 -15.80 -2.90
CA VAL A 110 -1.10 -16.93 -2.05
C VAL A 110 -1.14 -16.54 -0.58
N PHE A 111 -0.64 -15.36 -0.23
CA PHE A 111 -0.66 -14.84 1.13
C PHE A 111 -2.10 -14.62 1.65
N ALA A 112 -2.96 -13.95 0.87
CA ALA A 112 -4.36 -13.74 1.21
C ALA A 112 -5.13 -15.07 1.35
N ALA A 113 -4.90 -16.02 0.43
CA ALA A 113 -5.50 -17.35 0.48
C ALA A 113 -5.05 -18.14 1.72
N ALA A 114 -3.77 -18.06 2.10
CA ALA A 114 -3.25 -18.68 3.30
C ALA A 114 -3.95 -18.15 4.56
N ILE A 115 -4.17 -16.83 4.64
CA ILE A 115 -4.90 -16.21 5.76
C ILE A 115 -6.37 -16.62 5.75
N PHE A 116 -7.01 -16.67 4.59
CA PHE A 116 -8.41 -17.08 4.46
C PHE A 116 -8.65 -18.50 4.97
N VAL A 117 -7.76 -19.44 4.62
CA VAL A 117 -7.82 -20.83 5.10
C VAL A 117 -7.45 -20.93 6.58
N ALA A 118 -6.44 -20.16 7.03
CA ALA A 118 -6.03 -20.12 8.42
C ALA A 118 -7.01 -19.37 9.34
N ALA A 119 -8.05 -18.71 8.81
CA ALA A 119 -8.99 -17.89 9.56
C ALA A 119 -9.59 -18.59 10.78
N GLY A 120 -9.94 -19.89 10.65
CA GLY A 120 -10.44 -20.69 11.76
C GLY A 120 -9.42 -20.86 12.89
N LEU A 121 -8.17 -21.20 12.54
CA LEU A 121 -7.08 -21.36 13.50
C LEU A 121 -6.71 -20.04 14.19
N ILE A 122 -6.73 -18.93 13.44
CA ILE A 122 -6.42 -17.59 13.96
C ILE A 122 -7.51 -17.14 14.94
N ALA A 123 -8.78 -17.33 14.59
CA ALA A 123 -9.91 -16.99 15.45
C ALA A 123 -9.88 -17.78 16.77
N ASP A 124 -9.66 -19.10 16.68
CA ASP A 124 -9.72 -20.01 17.82
C ASP A 124 -8.49 -19.91 18.73
N ARG A 125 -7.27 -19.89 18.17
CA ARG A 125 -6.03 -19.95 18.97
C ARG A 125 -5.44 -18.59 19.32
N TRP A 126 -5.62 -17.60 18.46
CA TRP A 126 -4.87 -16.33 18.57
C TRP A 126 -5.73 -15.18 19.09
N LEU A 127 -6.97 -15.04 18.57
CA LEU A 127 -7.88 -13.99 19.05
C LEU A 127 -8.67 -14.38 20.30
N GLN A 128 -9.02 -15.66 20.47
CA GLN A 128 -9.74 -16.19 21.64
C GLN A 128 -10.86 -15.25 22.15
N GLY A 129 -11.84 -14.98 21.29
CA GLY A 129 -12.99 -14.14 21.65
C GLY A 129 -13.76 -14.72 22.83
N ARG A 130 -13.89 -13.97 23.93
CA ARG A 130 -14.75 -14.31 25.06
C ARG A 130 -16.14 -13.71 24.90
N GLN A 131 -16.27 -12.58 24.20
CA GLN A 131 -17.54 -11.86 24.00
C GLN A 131 -18.08 -12.03 22.57
N LEU A 132 -17.20 -12.12 21.58
CA LEU A 132 -17.55 -12.32 20.17
C LEU A 132 -17.67 -13.81 19.82
N PRO A 133 -18.74 -14.22 19.12
CA PRO A 133 -18.83 -15.57 18.57
C PRO A 133 -17.67 -15.87 17.62
N VAL A 134 -17.09 -17.07 17.72
CA VAL A 134 -15.99 -17.52 16.86
C VAL A 134 -16.37 -17.41 15.37
N ASP A 135 -17.62 -17.69 15.00
CA ASP A 135 -18.09 -17.54 13.62
C ASP A 135 -18.00 -16.10 13.09
N THR A 136 -18.21 -15.11 13.98
CA THR A 136 -18.07 -13.69 13.62
C THR A 136 -16.60 -13.32 13.41
N LEU A 137 -15.71 -13.83 14.26
CA LEU A 137 -14.26 -13.63 14.11
C LEU A 137 -13.74 -14.26 12.80
N VAL A 138 -14.13 -15.51 12.51
CA VAL A 138 -13.76 -16.20 11.27
C VAL A 138 -14.26 -15.45 10.05
N THR A 139 -15.52 -15.02 10.05
CA THR A 139 -16.09 -14.23 8.95
C THR A 139 -15.36 -12.92 8.76
N SER A 140 -15.03 -12.23 9.86
CA SER A 140 -14.28 -10.96 9.81
C SER A 140 -12.88 -11.15 9.24
N ILE A 141 -12.15 -12.19 9.66
CA ILE A 141 -10.81 -12.50 9.13
C ILE A 141 -10.87 -12.85 7.64
N ARG A 142 -11.91 -13.57 7.21
CA ARG A 142 -12.14 -13.85 5.78
C ARG A 142 -12.38 -12.57 4.99
N LEU A 143 -13.21 -11.65 5.50
CA LEU A 143 -13.44 -10.34 4.87
C LEU A 143 -12.15 -9.49 4.81
N ILE A 144 -11.34 -9.52 5.88
CA ILE A 144 -10.02 -8.89 5.94
C ILE A 144 -9.12 -9.43 4.82
N SER A 145 -9.01 -10.76 4.69
CA SER A 145 -8.19 -11.36 3.63
C SER A 145 -8.69 -11.03 2.23
N ALA A 146 -10.00 -10.96 2.01
CA ALA A 146 -10.58 -10.51 0.75
C ALA A 146 -10.29 -9.03 0.46
N SER A 147 -10.35 -8.17 1.50
CA SER A 147 -10.00 -6.76 1.38
C SER A 147 -8.53 -6.55 0.99
N ILE A 148 -7.62 -7.37 1.50
CA ILE A 148 -6.19 -7.32 1.13
C ILE A 148 -6.01 -7.69 -0.34
N LEU A 149 -6.74 -8.69 -0.84
CA LEU A 149 -6.69 -9.06 -2.25
C LEU A 149 -7.19 -7.93 -3.16
N LEU A 150 -8.30 -7.28 -2.77
CA LEU A 150 -8.82 -6.10 -3.48
C LEU A 150 -7.85 -4.94 -3.45
N GLN A 151 -7.16 -4.74 -2.32
CA GLN A 151 -6.12 -3.73 -2.19
C GLN A 151 -4.98 -4.00 -3.18
N LEU A 152 -4.51 -5.24 -3.28
CA LEU A 152 -3.49 -5.67 -4.25
C LEU A 152 -3.91 -5.36 -5.70
N ILE A 153 -5.16 -5.65 -6.06
CA ILE A 153 -5.71 -5.34 -7.39
C ILE A 153 -5.80 -3.83 -7.62
N SER A 154 -6.17 -3.06 -6.59
CA SER A 154 -6.21 -1.60 -6.69
C SER A 154 -4.83 -0.98 -6.88
N LEU A 155 -3.79 -1.53 -6.24
CA LEU A 155 -2.41 -1.10 -6.46
C LEU A 155 -1.96 -1.39 -7.90
N PHE A 156 -2.31 -2.56 -8.44
CA PHE A 156 -2.06 -2.90 -9.85
C PHE A 156 -2.67 -1.88 -10.79
N TYR A 157 -3.95 -1.53 -10.59
CA TYR A 157 -4.61 -0.54 -11.44
C TYR A 157 -3.94 0.83 -11.39
N GLN A 158 -3.39 1.23 -10.24
CA GLN A 158 -2.64 2.48 -10.10
C GLN A 158 -1.24 2.42 -10.71
N ALA A 159 -0.61 1.25 -10.79
CA ALA A 159 0.73 1.09 -11.36
C ALA A 159 0.73 1.08 -12.91
N GLY A 160 -0.38 0.70 -13.54
CA GLY A 160 -0.53 0.67 -14.99
C GLY A 160 -0.93 2.00 -15.66
N LEU A 161 -1.23 3.04 -14.88
CA LEU A 161 -1.60 4.41 -15.32
C LEU A 161 -0.38 5.33 -15.36
#